data_AF-A0A963IQI6-F1
#
_entry.id   AF-A0A963IQI6-F1
#
_cell.length_a   1.000
_cell.length_b   1.000
_cell.length_c   1.000
_cell.angle_alpha   90.00
_cell.angle_beta   90.00
_cell.angle_gamma   90.00
#
_symmetry.space_group_name_H-M   'P 1'
#
loop_
_entity.id
_entity.type
_entity.pdbx_description
1 polymer ?
#
loop_
_entity_poly.entity_id
_entity_poly.type
_entity_poly.pdbx_seq_one_letter_code
_entity_poly.pdbx_strand_id
1 'polypeptide(L)'
;MNQRHKVDAQPAFVLHAYPYSETSLIVDVFSRDFGRVALLARGARRPRSVLRGVLLAFQPLEVAWAGRGEVQTLMKAEWRGGQPLLAGKSLFCGYYLNELLMHLLPREDAHVRLFGVYAATLRRFSDGAQESDLRCFERALLQELGYGLTLDTDADGVTVD
;
A
#
# COMPACT_ATOMS: atom_id res chain seq x y z
N MET A 1 22.90 12.69 -21.07
CA MET A 1 21.61 13.30 -20.63
C MET A 1 21.07 12.52 -19.45
N ASN A 2 21.06 13.13 -18.27
CA ASN A 2 20.75 12.47 -17.00
C ASN A 2 19.23 12.54 -16.74
N GLN A 3 18.43 11.75 -17.45
CA GLN A 3 16.99 11.69 -17.18
C GLN A 3 16.78 11.00 -15.82
N ARG A 4 16.49 11.80 -14.79
CA ARG A 4 15.87 11.32 -13.54
C ARG A 4 14.57 10.62 -13.93
N HIS A 5 14.39 9.38 -13.49
CA HIS A 5 13.13 8.67 -13.64
C HIS A 5 12.11 9.44 -12.79
N LYS A 6 11.20 10.15 -13.44
CA LYS A 6 10.15 10.93 -12.80
C LYS A 6 8.84 10.20 -13.02
N VAL A 7 8.10 10.04 -11.95
CA VAL A 7 6.81 9.39 -11.93
C VAL A 7 5.80 10.39 -11.38
N ASP A 8 4.73 10.62 -12.12
CA ASP A 8 3.70 11.60 -11.78
C ASP A 8 2.34 10.90 -11.62
N ALA A 9 1.46 11.51 -10.82
CA ALA A 9 0.05 11.17 -10.68
C ALA A 9 -0.25 9.68 -10.39
N GLN A 10 0.51 9.06 -9.48
CA GLN A 10 0.35 7.63 -9.17
C GLN A 10 -0.58 7.39 -7.99
N PRO A 11 -1.64 6.58 -8.17
CA PRO A 11 -2.45 6.11 -7.05
C PRO A 11 -1.60 5.29 -6.08
N ALA A 12 -1.64 5.65 -4.81
CA ALA A 12 -0.88 4.97 -3.78
C ALA A 12 -1.57 5.00 -2.42
N PHE A 13 -1.17 4.09 -1.54
CA PHE A 13 -1.47 4.12 -0.12
C PHE A 13 -0.17 4.12 0.69
N VAL A 14 -0.14 4.85 1.81
CA VAL A 14 0.96 4.74 2.77
C VAL A 14 0.84 3.41 3.52
N LEU A 15 1.88 2.58 3.43
CA LEU A 15 2.01 1.36 4.22
C LEU A 15 2.61 1.67 5.60
N HIS A 16 3.69 2.46 5.60
CA HIS A 16 4.38 2.87 6.81
C HIS A 16 5.13 4.19 6.61
N ALA A 17 5.35 4.94 7.70
CA ALA A 17 6.19 6.13 7.69
C ALA A 17 7.13 6.16 8.90
N TYR A 18 8.42 6.30 8.65
CA TYR A 18 9.49 6.32 9.66
C TYR A 18 10.17 7.70 9.72
N PRO A 19 10.48 8.25 10.91
CA PRO A 19 11.34 9.41 11.04
C PRO A 19 12.73 9.14 10.43
N TYR A 20 13.17 10.00 9.50
CA TYR A 20 14.48 9.88 8.85
C TYR A 20 15.47 10.96 9.32
N SER A 21 14.99 12.19 9.51
CA SER A 21 15.75 13.30 10.09
C SER A 21 14.82 14.15 10.93
N GLU A 22 15.33 15.22 11.55
CA GLU A 22 14.54 16.20 12.29
C GLU A 22 13.29 16.66 11.50
N THR A 23 13.43 16.86 10.19
CA THR A 23 12.36 17.41 9.37
C THR A 23 11.76 16.45 8.33
N SER A 24 12.35 15.27 8.11
CA SER A 24 11.95 14.39 6.99
C SER A 24 11.52 12.99 7.44
N LEU A 25 10.69 12.35 6.61
CA LEU A 25 10.23 10.96 6.78
C LEU A 25 10.72 10.10 5.61
N ILE A 26 10.99 8.82 5.86
CA ILE A 26 10.89 7.78 4.82
C ILE A 26 9.47 7.23 4.88
N VAL A 27 8.81 7.15 3.73
CA VAL A 27 7.44 6.65 3.59
C VAL A 27 7.46 5.49 2.63
N ASP A 28 7.10 4.30 3.11
CA ASP A 28 6.85 3.16 2.25
C ASP A 28 5.41 3.27 1.73
N VAL A 29 5.27 3.29 0.42
CA VAL A 29 3.97 3.35 -0.26
C VAL A 29 3.73 2.09 -1.08
N PHE A 30 2.47 1.68 -1.16
CA PHE A 30 2.02 0.73 -2.18
C PHE A 30 1.40 1.52 -3.33
N SER A 31 2.11 1.62 -4.43
CA SER A 31 1.69 2.24 -5.68
C SER A 31 1.02 1.22 -6.59
N ARG A 32 -0.03 1.63 -7.29
CA ARG A 32 -0.76 0.75 -8.22
C ARG A 32 0.14 0.19 -9.31
N ASP A 33 0.88 1.07 -9.98
CA ASP A 33 1.58 0.75 -11.22
C ASP A 33 3.09 0.52 -11.00
N PHE A 34 3.58 0.69 -9.76
CA PHE A 34 5.00 0.58 -9.41
C PHE A 34 5.27 -0.27 -8.16
N GLY A 35 4.23 -0.89 -7.59
CA GLY A 35 4.41 -1.75 -6.43
C GLY A 35 4.81 -1.01 -5.16
N ARG A 36 5.59 -1.67 -4.32
CA ARG A 36 6.14 -1.07 -3.10
C ARG A 36 7.31 -0.15 -3.42
N VAL A 37 7.22 1.11 -3.03
CA VAL A 37 8.26 2.13 -3.26
C VAL A 37 8.56 2.86 -1.96
N ALA A 38 9.84 2.99 -1.62
CA ALA A 38 10.29 3.80 -0.49
C ALA A 38 10.57 5.24 -0.94
N LEU A 39 9.94 6.22 -0.28
CA LEU A 39 9.99 7.62 -0.66
C LEU A 39 10.47 8.51 0.49
N LEU A 40 11.52 9.29 0.26
CA LEU A 40 11.97 10.35 1.15
C LEU A 40 11.05 11.57 1.00
N ALA A 41 10.25 11.82 2.04
CA ALA A 41 9.40 13.01 2.17
C ALA A 41 10.16 14.12 2.92
N ARG A 42 10.88 14.96 2.18
CA ARG A 42 11.69 16.05 2.73
C ARG A 42 10.82 17.12 3.38
N GLY A 43 11.16 17.52 4.60
CA GLY A 43 10.43 18.57 5.31
C GLY A 43 9.03 18.19 5.77
N ALA A 44 8.61 16.92 5.59
CA ALA A 44 7.27 16.44 5.91
C ALA A 44 6.87 16.66 7.39
N ARG A 45 7.84 16.72 8.30
CA ARG A 45 7.62 16.92 9.74
C ARG A 45 7.52 18.39 10.15
N ARG A 46 7.80 19.35 9.25
CA ARG A 46 7.72 20.79 9.58
C ARG A 46 6.28 21.19 9.91
N PRO A 47 6.04 22.11 10.87
CA PRO A 47 4.69 22.50 11.29
C PRO A 47 3.76 22.95 10.15
N ARG A 48 4.31 23.65 9.14
CA ARG A 48 3.57 24.19 7.97
C ARG A 48 3.71 23.32 6.70
N SER A 49 4.17 22.08 6.84
CA SER A 49 4.34 21.19 5.68
C SER A 49 2.99 20.73 5.15
N VAL A 50 2.76 20.93 3.85
CA VAL A 50 1.59 20.39 3.14
C VAL A 50 1.56 18.85 3.16
N LEU A 51 2.72 18.19 3.26
CA LEU A 51 2.82 16.74 3.31
C LEU A 51 2.39 16.16 4.66
N ARG A 52 2.45 16.95 5.75
CA ARG A 52 2.22 16.45 7.11
C ARG A 52 0.79 15.92 7.32
N GLY A 53 -0.19 16.55 6.68
CA GLY A 53 -1.60 16.21 6.83
C GLY A 53 -2.10 15.13 5.86
N VAL A 54 -1.33 14.79 4.82
CA VAL A 54 -1.77 13.88 3.75
C VAL A 54 -1.11 12.52 3.80
N LEU A 55 0.06 12.37 4.44
CA LEU A 55 0.78 11.10 4.55
C LEU A 55 0.21 10.19 5.65
N LEU A 56 -1.08 9.90 5.55
CA LEU A 56 -1.83 9.05 6.48
C LEU A 56 -1.99 7.64 5.91
N ALA A 57 -1.84 6.63 6.77
CA ALA A 57 -2.13 5.25 6.41
C ALA A 57 -3.60 5.09 5.99
N PHE A 58 -3.85 4.11 5.11
CA PHE A 58 -5.18 3.72 4.63
C PHE A 58 -5.92 4.78 3.80
N GLN A 59 -5.38 5.98 3.64
CA GLN A 59 -5.97 7.03 2.82
C GLN A 59 -5.51 6.91 1.38
N PRO A 60 -6.42 7.01 0.39
CA PRO A 60 -6.05 6.98 -1.01
C PRO A 60 -5.33 8.28 -1.38
N LEU A 61 -4.11 8.14 -1.89
CA LEU A 61 -3.28 9.26 -2.33
C LEU A 61 -3.03 9.18 -3.83
N GLU A 62 -2.76 10.34 -4.40
CA GLU A 62 -2.05 10.49 -5.66
C GLU A 62 -0.68 11.09 -5.34
N VAL A 63 0.38 10.38 -5.70
CA VAL A 63 1.75 10.76 -5.37
C VAL A 63 2.59 10.94 -6.64
N ALA A 64 3.57 11.82 -6.56
CA ALA A 64 4.60 11.98 -7.58
C ALA A 64 5.97 11.90 -6.91
N TRP A 65 6.92 11.26 -7.57
CA TRP A 65 8.28 11.11 -7.07
C TRP A 65 9.31 11.14 -8.20
N ALA A 66 10.56 11.38 -7.83
CA ALA A 66 11.67 11.33 -8.76
C ALA A 66 12.92 10.81 -8.06
N GLY A 67 13.78 10.13 -8.80
CA GLY A 67 15.04 9.63 -8.27
C GLY A 67 15.53 8.39 -8.99
N ARG A 68 16.54 7.76 -8.38
CA ARG A 68 17.07 6.44 -8.71
C ARG A 68 17.57 5.81 -7.41
N GLY A 69 17.63 4.49 -7.37
CA GLY A 69 18.05 3.72 -6.20
C GLY A 69 16.88 3.42 -5.25
N GLU A 70 17.21 2.75 -4.14
CA GLU A 70 16.23 2.12 -3.24
C GLU A 70 15.26 3.10 -2.56
N VAL A 71 15.66 4.37 -2.39
CA VAL A 71 14.83 5.43 -1.82
C VAL A 71 14.77 6.61 -2.77
N GLN A 72 13.60 6.86 -3.34
CA GLN A 72 13.36 7.98 -4.25
C GLN A 72 12.84 9.20 -3.46
N THR A 73 12.76 10.38 -4.07
CA THR A 73 12.28 11.58 -3.35
C THR A 73 10.80 11.83 -3.69
N LEU A 74 9.96 11.93 -2.66
CA LEU A 74 8.56 12.34 -2.80
C LEU A 74 8.50 13.82 -3.22
N MET A 75 7.91 14.08 -4.39
CA MET A 75 7.73 15.42 -4.94
C MET A 75 6.36 16.01 -4.56
N LYS A 76 5.31 15.18 -4.58
CA LYS A 76 3.92 15.60 -4.34
C LYS A 76 3.14 14.44 -3.73
N ALA A 77 2.20 14.77 -2.85
CA ALA A 77 1.18 13.84 -2.37
C ALA A 77 -0.14 14.61 -2.19
N GLU A 78 -1.20 14.09 -2.79
CA GLU A 78 -2.55 14.66 -2.72
C GLU A 78 -3.53 13.59 -2.26
N TRP A 79 -4.38 13.95 -1.31
CA TRP A 79 -5.47 13.06 -0.89
C TRP A 79 -6.56 13.04 -1.95
N ARG A 80 -6.98 11.84 -2.36
CA ARG A 80 -8.01 11.65 -3.38
C ARG A 80 -9.44 11.64 -2.83
N GLY A 81 -9.61 11.70 -1.50
CA GLY A 81 -10.93 11.67 -0.88
C GLY A 81 -11.56 10.27 -0.85
N GLY A 82 -12.76 10.19 -0.28
CA GLY A 82 -13.66 9.05 -0.49
C GLY A 82 -13.45 7.84 0.42
N GLN A 83 -12.65 7.95 1.49
CA GLN A 83 -12.46 6.86 2.44
C GLN A 83 -12.46 7.33 3.89
N PRO A 84 -13.40 6.85 4.74
CA PRO A 84 -13.40 7.16 6.17
C PRO A 84 -12.11 6.71 6.87
N LEU A 85 -11.80 7.36 7.99
CA LEU A 85 -10.72 6.90 8.86
C LEU A 85 -11.12 5.59 9.52
N LEU A 86 -10.20 4.62 9.52
CA LEU A 86 -10.39 3.37 10.25
C LEU A 86 -10.23 3.62 11.75
N ALA A 87 -11.03 2.94 12.55
CA ALA A 87 -11.00 3.02 14.02
C ALA A 87 -11.23 1.64 14.65
N GLY A 88 -10.90 1.51 15.95
CA GLY A 88 -11.12 0.29 16.71
C GLY A 88 -10.49 -0.95 16.08
N LYS A 89 -11.21 -2.07 16.03
CA LYS A 89 -10.74 -3.33 15.44
C LYS A 89 -10.32 -3.18 13.97
N SER A 90 -11.08 -2.41 13.18
CA SER A 90 -10.78 -2.17 11.78
C SER A 90 -9.41 -1.53 11.55
N LEU A 91 -8.95 -0.69 12.48
CA LEU A 91 -7.63 -0.07 12.40
C LEU A 91 -6.52 -1.12 12.49
N PHE A 92 -6.61 -2.05 13.45
CA PHE A 92 -5.66 -3.15 13.59
C PHE A 92 -5.69 -4.10 12.39
N CYS A 93 -6.88 -4.40 11.86
CA CYS A 93 -7.02 -5.17 10.62
C CYS A 93 -6.33 -4.48 9.43
N GLY A 94 -6.46 -3.16 9.31
CA GLY A 94 -5.76 -2.37 8.30
C GLY A 94 -4.24 -2.49 8.43
N TYR A 95 -3.69 -2.33 9.64
CA TYR A 95 -2.26 -2.49 9.87
C TYR A 95 -1.78 -3.91 9.56
N TYR A 96 -2.57 -4.93 9.90
CA TYR A 96 -2.25 -6.30 9.53
C TYR A 96 -2.09 -6.48 8.01
N LEU A 97 -2.98 -5.88 7.20
CA LEU A 97 -2.83 -5.90 5.74
C LEU A 97 -1.55 -5.20 5.29
N ASN A 98 -1.20 -4.05 5.89
CA ASN A 98 0.04 -3.35 5.57
C ASN A 98 1.26 -4.22 5.88
N GLU A 99 1.29 -4.87 7.04
CA GLU A 99 2.36 -5.77 7.43
C GLU A 99 2.52 -6.93 6.45
N LEU A 100 1.41 -7.57 6.02
CA LEU A 100 1.46 -8.62 5.01
C LEU A 100 2.10 -8.14 3.70
N LEU A 101 1.65 -6.98 3.19
CA LEU A 101 2.22 -6.38 1.98
C LEU A 101 3.71 -6.07 2.18
N MET A 102 4.09 -5.57 3.35
CA MET A 102 5.48 -5.21 3.66
C MET A 102 6.41 -6.40 3.82
N HIS A 103 5.90 -7.56 4.21
CA HIS A 103 6.71 -8.77 4.40
C HIS A 103 6.77 -9.64 3.15
N LEU A 104 5.71 -9.67 2.35
CA LEU A 104 5.56 -10.67 1.29
C LEU A 104 5.75 -10.11 -0.11
N LEU A 105 5.47 -8.83 -0.36
CA LEU A 105 5.67 -8.26 -1.70
C LEU A 105 7.11 -7.78 -1.91
N PRO A 106 7.73 -8.09 -3.07
CA PRO A 106 8.98 -7.44 -3.45
C PRO A 106 8.78 -5.93 -3.65
N ARG A 107 9.88 -5.18 -3.57
CA ARG A 107 9.90 -3.75 -3.91
C ARG A 107 9.90 -3.58 -5.43
N GLU A 108 9.30 -2.49 -5.87
CA GLU A 108 9.29 -2.05 -7.27
C GLU A 108 8.65 -3.04 -8.27
N ASP A 109 7.78 -3.94 -7.77
CA ASP A 109 7.01 -4.89 -8.57
C ASP A 109 5.51 -4.61 -8.53
N ALA A 110 4.89 -4.42 -9.69
CA ALA A 110 3.53 -3.91 -9.80
C ALA A 110 2.48 -5.01 -9.65
N HIS A 111 1.60 -4.87 -8.66
CA HIS A 111 0.46 -5.77 -8.42
C HIS A 111 -0.87 -5.01 -8.53
N VAL A 112 -1.23 -4.60 -9.75
CA VAL A 112 -2.38 -3.72 -10.04
C VAL A 112 -3.71 -4.31 -9.52
N ARG A 113 -3.91 -5.62 -9.67
CA ARG A 113 -5.11 -6.32 -9.19
C ARG A 113 -5.15 -6.32 -7.66
N LEU A 114 -4.07 -6.74 -7.00
CA LEU A 114 -3.95 -6.72 -5.54
C LEU A 114 -4.12 -5.31 -4.96
N PHE A 115 -3.62 -4.26 -5.63
CA PHE A 115 -3.88 -2.87 -5.25
C PHE A 115 -5.38 -2.56 -5.20
N GLY A 116 -6.14 -2.99 -6.22
CA GLY A 116 -7.60 -2.86 -6.23
C GLY A 116 -8.27 -3.63 -5.10
N VAL A 117 -7.82 -4.86 -4.82
CA VAL A 117 -8.32 -5.68 -3.71
C VAL A 117 -8.05 -5.01 -2.37
N TYR A 118 -6.83 -4.51 -2.14
CA TYR A 118 -6.44 -3.78 -0.93
C TYR A 118 -7.35 -2.57 -0.70
N ALA A 119 -7.53 -1.72 -1.71
CA ALA A 119 -8.40 -0.55 -1.62
C ALA A 119 -9.86 -0.93 -1.32
N ALA A 120 -10.37 -1.99 -1.95
CA ALA A 120 -11.73 -2.47 -1.70
C ALA A 120 -11.89 -3.04 -0.29
N THR A 121 -10.89 -3.76 0.23
CA THR A 121 -10.91 -4.30 1.60
C THR A 121 -10.87 -3.19 2.64
N LEU A 122 -10.03 -2.17 2.47
CA LEU A 122 -10.02 -1.03 3.38
C LEU A 122 -11.35 -0.27 3.38
N ARG A 123 -12.04 -0.17 2.23
CA ARG A 123 -13.40 0.38 2.20
C ARG A 123 -14.38 -0.45 3.02
N ARG A 124 -14.35 -1.79 2.93
CA ARG A 124 -15.22 -2.63 3.77
C ARG A 124 -14.94 -2.48 5.26
N PHE A 125 -13.68 -2.22 5.63
CA PHE A 125 -13.31 -1.95 7.02
C PHE A 125 -13.94 -0.68 7.61
N SER A 126 -14.40 0.29 6.79
CA SER A 126 -15.12 1.46 7.32
C SER A 126 -16.45 1.09 7.97
N ASP A 127 -17.05 -0.01 7.53
CA ASP A 127 -18.36 -0.49 8.02
C ASP A 127 -18.19 -1.55 9.13
N GLY A 128 -16.95 -1.86 9.50
CA GLY A 128 -16.57 -2.82 10.53
C GLY A 128 -15.94 -4.08 9.93
N ALA A 129 -14.64 -4.25 10.18
CA ALA A 129 -13.87 -5.36 9.65
C ALA A 129 -14.39 -6.73 10.09
N GLN A 130 -14.69 -7.60 9.13
CA GLN A 130 -15.01 -9.00 9.35
C GLN A 130 -13.80 -9.90 9.10
N GLU A 131 -13.80 -11.09 9.69
CA GLU A 131 -12.73 -12.06 9.44
C GLU A 131 -12.72 -12.54 7.99
N SER A 132 -13.89 -12.64 7.36
CA SER A 132 -14.01 -13.00 5.94
C SER A 132 -13.32 -12.00 5.02
N ASP A 133 -13.31 -10.70 5.36
CA ASP A 133 -12.60 -9.67 4.60
C ASP A 133 -11.08 -9.92 4.59
N LEU A 134 -10.55 -10.33 5.74
CA LEU A 134 -9.14 -10.69 5.90
C LEU A 134 -8.80 -11.92 5.07
N ARG A 135 -9.59 -13.00 5.18
CA ARG A 135 -9.36 -14.24 4.43
C ARG A 135 -9.44 -14.02 2.92
N CYS A 136 -10.39 -13.19 2.46
CA CYS A 136 -10.50 -12.82 1.06
C CYS A 136 -9.26 -12.06 0.56
N PHE A 137 -8.73 -11.13 1.35
CA PHE A 137 -7.51 -10.42 1.00
C PHE A 137 -6.28 -11.34 0.97
N GLU A 138 -6.09 -12.16 2.00
CA GLU A 138 -4.97 -13.10 2.10
C GLU A 138 -4.97 -14.10 0.94
N ARG A 139 -6.14 -14.64 0.58
CA ARG A 139 -6.25 -15.53 -0.59
C ARG A 139 -5.87 -14.82 -1.88
N ALA A 140 -6.31 -13.56 -2.05
CA ALA A 140 -5.94 -12.77 -3.23
C ALA A 140 -4.44 -12.47 -3.27
N LEU A 141 -3.83 -12.19 -2.12
CA LEU A 141 -2.38 -12.00 -1.98
C LEU A 141 -1.61 -13.28 -2.34
N LEU A 142 -2.00 -14.43 -1.79
CA LEU A 142 -1.37 -15.72 -2.10
C LEU A 142 -1.48 -16.05 -3.59
N GLN A 143 -2.65 -15.79 -4.20
CA GLN A 143 -2.83 -16.00 -5.64
C GLN A 143 -1.96 -15.06 -6.48
N GLU A 144 -1.79 -13.80 -6.08
CA GLU A 144 -0.88 -12.86 -6.74
C GLU A 144 0.59 -13.32 -6.63
N LEU A 145 0.96 -13.92 -5.51
CA LEU A 145 2.31 -14.46 -5.27
C LEU A 145 2.58 -15.81 -5.94
N GLY A 146 1.59 -16.39 -6.63
CA GLY A 146 1.71 -17.72 -7.26
C GLY A 146 1.53 -18.90 -6.30
N TYR A 147 1.11 -18.65 -5.06
CA TYR A 147 0.76 -19.66 -4.04
C TYR A 147 -0.75 -19.84 -3.91
N GLY A 148 -1.51 -19.60 -4.99
CA GLY A 148 -2.95 -19.80 -5.00
C GLY A 148 -3.29 -21.26 -4.70
N LEU A 149 -4.29 -21.47 -3.83
CA LEU A 149 -4.79 -22.80 -3.52
C LEU A 149 -5.55 -23.36 -4.74
N THR A 150 -5.09 -24.50 -5.24
CA THR A 150 -5.84 -25.40 -6.13
C THR A 150 -6.90 -26.09 -5.27
N LEU A 151 -8.16 -25.75 -5.45
CA LEU A 151 -9.29 -26.27 -4.64
C LEU A 151 -10.27 -27.10 -5.46
N ASP A 152 -9.97 -27.30 -6.75
CA ASP A 152 -10.71 -28.14 -7.69
C ASP A 152 -10.37 -29.62 -7.54
N THR A 153 -9.17 -29.95 -7.06
CA THR A 153 -8.73 -31.33 -6.81
C THR A 153 -8.07 -31.49 -5.44
N ASP A 154 -8.17 -32.69 -4.86
CA ASP A 154 -7.42 -33.08 -3.67
C ASP A 154 -5.93 -33.33 -3.97
N ALA A 155 -5.16 -33.73 -2.95
CA ALA A 155 -3.73 -33.98 -3.07
C ALA A 155 -3.37 -35.16 -3.99
N ASP A 156 -4.33 -36.05 -4.27
CA ASP A 156 -4.20 -37.18 -5.17
C ASP A 156 -4.71 -36.87 -6.60
N GLY A 157 -5.20 -35.64 -6.82
CA GLY A 157 -5.71 -35.17 -8.10
C GLY A 157 -7.17 -35.53 -8.37
N VAL A 158 -7.92 -35.97 -7.35
CA VAL A 158 -9.34 -36.30 -7.46
C VAL A 158 -10.15 -35.01 -7.31
N THR A 159 -11.11 -34.78 -8.22
CA THR A 159 -11.99 -33.62 -8.16
C THR A 159 -12.74 -33.55 -6.82
N VAL A 160 -12.75 -32.37 -6.21
CA VAL A 160 -13.52 -32.09 -4.99
C VAL A 160 -14.98 -31.78 -5.39
N ASP A 161 -15.94 -32.43 -4.74
CA ASP A 161 -17.40 -32.22 -4.92
C ASP A 161 -17.87 -30.87 -4.37
#